data_AF-A0A1X7K1Z4-F1
#
_entry.id   AF-A0A1X7K1Z4-F1
#
_cell.length_a   1.000
_cell.length_b   1.000
_cell.length_c   1.000
_cell.angle_alpha   90.00
_cell.angle_beta   90.00
_cell.angle_gamma   90.00
#
_symmetry.space_group_name_H-M   'P 1'
#
loop_
_entity.id
_entity.type
_entity.pdbx_description
1 polymer ?
#
loop_
_entity_poly.entity_id
_entity_poly.type
_entity_poly.pdbx_seq_one_letter_code
_entity_poly.pdbx_strand_id
1 'polypeptide(L)'
;MYILRKPMAIVGMIISVLAPVFLPFLRVPIKGNWNLYQTDVSLFFITNGILGLCMLAFFLRKVSVFRWLTRFYLAWCVLGFVAVYFKINNYFGMKFVDGLLSKTLHLKWGWIVLFIGALILVFSVKKIDADTK
;
A
#
# COMPACT_ATOMS: atom_id res chain seq x y z
N MET A 1 1.32 27.53 -2.69
CA MET A 1 0.73 27.08 -1.40
C MET A 1 0.13 25.68 -1.59
N TYR A 2 0.11 24.81 -0.58
CA TYR A 2 -0.53 23.47 -0.70
C TYR A 2 -1.84 23.43 0.08
N ILE A 3 -2.88 22.86 -0.53
CA ILE A 3 -4.17 22.57 0.12
C ILE A 3 -4.33 21.08 0.30
N LEU A 4 -4.84 20.69 1.45
CA LEU A 4 -5.25 19.33 1.77
C LEU A 4 -6.77 19.17 1.64
N ARG A 5 -7.22 18.34 0.72
CA ARG A 5 -8.62 17.93 0.56
C ARG A 5 -8.96 16.88 1.61
N LYS A 6 -9.41 17.33 2.79
CA LYS A 6 -9.66 16.46 3.95
C LYS A 6 -10.57 15.25 3.64
N PRO A 7 -11.71 15.39 2.93
CA PRO A 7 -12.56 14.23 2.66
C PRO A 7 -11.83 13.15 1.85
N MET A 8 -11.07 13.58 0.84
CA MET A 8 -10.28 12.69 0.00
C MET A 8 -9.17 12.01 0.78
N ALA A 9 -8.47 12.74 1.66
CA ALA A 9 -7.46 12.17 2.55
C ALA A 9 -8.07 11.11 3.48
N ILE A 10 -9.23 11.38 4.08
CA ILE A 10 -9.94 10.43 4.96
C ILE A 10 -10.34 9.17 4.21
N VAL A 11 -10.94 9.31 3.02
CA VAL A 11 -11.29 8.17 2.16
C VAL A 11 -10.04 7.34 1.82
N GLY A 12 -8.94 7.99 1.43
CA GLY A 12 -7.67 7.33 1.15
C GLY A 12 -7.10 6.58 2.36
N MET A 13 -7.19 7.17 3.56
CA MET A 13 -6.78 6.52 4.81
C MET A 13 -7.63 5.30 5.11
N ILE A 14 -8.96 5.41 5.04
CA ILE A 14 -9.88 4.29 5.31
C ILE A 14 -9.60 3.13 4.36
N ILE A 15 -9.52 3.37 3.05
CA ILE A 15 -9.23 2.32 2.06
C ILE A 15 -7.87 1.67 2.37
N SER A 16 -6.86 2.49 2.70
CA SER A 16 -5.49 2.02 2.99
C SER A 16 -5.39 1.21 4.28
N VAL A 17 -6.25 1.45 5.28
CA VAL A 17 -6.34 0.64 6.50
C VAL A 17 -7.07 -0.67 6.25
N LEU A 18 -8.21 -0.61 5.55
CA LEU A 18 -9.05 -1.78 5.33
C LEU A 18 -8.39 -2.80 4.40
N ALA A 19 -7.62 -2.34 3.41
CA ALA A 19 -6.97 -3.22 2.44
C ALA A 19 -6.08 -4.28 3.12
N PRO A 20 -5.00 -3.93 3.86
CA PRO A 20 -4.13 -4.91 4.51
C PRO A 20 -4.81 -5.78 5.56
N VAL A 21 -5.96 -5.37 6.10
CA VAL A 21 -6.65 -6.11 7.17
C VAL A 21 -7.61 -7.16 6.61
N PHE A 22 -8.40 -6.81 5.59
CA PHE A 22 -9.54 -7.63 5.15
C PHE A 22 -9.37 -8.26 3.77
N LEU A 23 -8.52 -7.69 2.91
CA LEU A 23 -8.48 -8.12 1.52
C LEU A 23 -7.47 -9.22 1.25
N PRO A 24 -7.74 -10.12 0.28
CA PRO A 24 -6.78 -11.10 -0.16
C PRO A 24 -5.75 -10.48 -1.12
N PHE A 25 -4.47 -10.71 -0.83
CA PHE A 25 -3.34 -10.22 -1.62
C PHE A 25 -2.66 -11.33 -2.43
N LEU A 26 -2.86 -12.59 -2.01
CA LEU A 26 -2.34 -13.78 -2.69
C LEU A 26 -3.41 -14.87 -2.76
N ARG A 27 -3.32 -15.74 -3.76
CA ARG A 27 -3.95 -17.05 -3.75
C ARG A 27 -2.88 -18.07 -3.40
N VAL A 28 -3.13 -18.87 -2.38
CA VAL A 28 -2.27 -20.00 -2.01
C VAL A 28 -3.04 -21.32 -2.29
N PRO A 29 -2.36 -22.40 -2.70
CA PRO A 29 -3.02 -23.62 -3.19
C PRO A 29 -3.95 -24.28 -2.16
N ILE A 30 -3.54 -24.33 -0.88
CA ILE A 30 -4.30 -25.02 0.18
C ILE A 30 -5.39 -24.13 0.78
N LYS A 31 -5.08 -22.84 0.93
CA LYS A 31 -5.88 -21.87 1.69
C LYS A 31 -6.73 -20.93 0.83
N GLY A 32 -6.57 -20.98 -0.49
CA GLY A 32 -7.33 -20.15 -1.42
C GLY A 32 -6.93 -18.68 -1.36
N ASN A 33 -7.92 -17.77 -1.36
CA ASN A 33 -7.69 -16.34 -1.22
C ASN A 33 -7.14 -16.03 0.18
N TRP A 34 -5.91 -15.54 0.24
CA TRP A 34 -5.17 -15.34 1.47
C TRP A 34 -4.76 -13.88 1.65
N ASN A 35 -4.92 -13.38 2.86
CA ASN A 35 -4.38 -12.09 3.24
C ASN A 35 -2.88 -12.25 3.58
N LEU A 36 -2.01 -11.83 2.65
CA LEU A 36 -0.55 -11.88 2.81
C LEU A 36 -0.10 -11.21 4.12
N TYR A 37 -0.74 -10.11 4.49
CA TYR A 37 -0.37 -9.31 5.65
C TYR A 37 -0.58 -10.01 7.00
N GLN A 38 -1.35 -11.09 7.04
CA GLN A 38 -1.47 -11.93 8.24
C GLN A 38 -0.28 -12.88 8.41
N THR A 39 0.42 -13.21 7.33
CA THR A 39 1.57 -14.12 7.35
C THR A 39 2.88 -13.35 7.42
N ASP A 40 3.00 -12.26 6.66
CA ASP A 40 4.18 -11.40 6.66
C ASP A 40 3.97 -10.22 7.61
N VAL A 41 4.25 -10.49 8.89
CA VAL A 41 4.08 -9.55 10.00
C VAL A 41 4.95 -8.30 9.80
N SER A 42 6.16 -8.46 9.24
CA SER A 42 7.05 -7.35 8.94
C SER A 42 6.45 -6.44 7.87
N LEU A 43 5.96 -6.99 6.75
CA LEU A 43 5.29 -6.22 5.70
C LEU A 43 4.07 -5.48 6.26
N PHE A 44 3.30 -6.11 7.15
CA PHE A 44 2.15 -5.50 7.81
C PHE A 44 2.51 -4.32 8.70
N PHE A 45 3.46 -4.49 9.62
CA PHE A 45 3.84 -3.42 10.53
C PHE A 45 4.49 -2.25 9.80
N ILE A 46 5.32 -2.50 8.79
CA ILE A 46 5.94 -1.40 8.04
C ILE A 46 4.88 -0.64 7.24
N THR A 47 3.98 -1.35 6.54
CA THR A 47 2.92 -0.71 5.74
C THR A 47 2.00 0.14 6.63
N ASN A 48 1.50 -0.42 7.73
CA ASN A 48 0.63 0.32 8.65
C ASN A 48 1.38 1.37 9.48
N GLY A 49 2.67 1.17 9.75
CA GLY A 49 3.52 2.15 10.42
C GLY A 49 3.69 3.41 9.57
N ILE A 50 4.00 3.25 8.28
CA ILE A 50 4.09 4.38 7.34
C ILE A 50 2.72 5.07 7.21
N LEU A 51 1.64 4.30 7.09
CA LEU A 51 0.27 4.85 7.06
C LEU A 51 -0.06 5.61 8.36
N GLY A 52 0.36 5.10 9.51
CA GLY A 52 0.21 5.75 10.82
C GLY A 52 0.95 7.08 10.88
N LEU A 53 2.14 7.19 10.29
CA LEU A 53 2.86 8.46 10.15
C LEU A 53 2.09 9.44 9.24
N CYS A 54 1.48 8.97 8.15
CA CYS A 54 0.58 9.81 7.34
C CYS A 54 -0.58 10.34 8.19
N MET A 55 -1.25 9.47 8.96
CA MET A 55 -2.35 9.87 9.84
C MET A 55 -1.90 10.89 10.89
N LEU A 56 -0.74 10.68 11.50
CA LEU A 56 -0.15 11.61 12.46
C LEU A 56 0.09 12.99 11.83
N ALA A 57 0.71 13.05 10.66
CA ALA A 57 0.95 14.31 9.95
C ALA A 57 -0.35 15.02 9.55
N PHE A 58 -1.40 14.26 9.21
CA PHE A 58 -2.74 14.77 8.97
C PHE A 58 -3.33 15.44 10.21
N PHE A 59 -3.30 14.77 11.37
CA PHE A 59 -3.83 15.32 12.63
C PHE A 59 -3.03 16.53 13.14
N LEU A 60 -1.70 16.51 12.99
CA LEU A 60 -0.83 17.63 13.33
C LEU A 60 -0.94 18.82 12.34
N ARG A 61 -1.79 18.71 11.31
CA ARG A 61 -1.99 19.72 10.26
C ARG A 61 -0.70 20.09 9.50
N LYS A 62 0.28 19.18 9.49
CA LYS A 62 1.57 19.38 8.80
C LYS A 62 1.45 18.97 7.34
N VAL A 63 0.78 19.80 6.53
CA VAL A 63 0.46 19.48 5.11
C VAL A 63 1.70 19.15 4.28
N SER A 64 2.82 19.84 4.50
CA SER A 64 4.07 19.55 3.78
C SER A 64 4.63 18.15 4.10
N VAL A 65 4.59 17.77 5.38
CA VAL A 65 5.04 16.44 5.85
C VAL A 65 4.09 15.36 5.34
N PHE A 66 2.79 15.58 5.48
CA PHE A 66 1.76 14.67 4.97
C PHE A 66 1.97 14.38 3.48
N ARG A 67 2.21 15.41 2.66
CA ARG A 67 2.48 15.27 1.21
C ARG A 67 3.69 14.40 0.91
N TRP A 68 4.76 14.51 1.69
CA TRP A 68 5.95 13.67 1.50
C TRP A 68 5.68 12.23 1.93
N LEU A 69 5.03 12.04 3.08
CA LEU A 69 4.71 10.73 3.60
C LEU A 69 3.73 9.96 2.70
N THR A 70 2.74 10.60 2.08
CA THR A 70 1.82 9.90 1.17
C THR A 70 2.51 9.42 -0.11
N ARG A 71 3.50 10.17 -0.62
CA ARG A 71 4.34 9.72 -1.74
C ARG A 71 5.24 8.57 -1.34
N PHE A 72 5.84 8.66 -0.15
CA PHE A 72 6.66 7.58 0.40
C PHE A 72 5.83 6.31 0.63
N TYR A 73 4.60 6.45 1.14
CA TYR A 73 3.65 5.36 1.29
C TYR A 73 3.30 4.69 -0.03
N LEU A 74 2.98 5.47 -1.07
CA LEU A 74 2.74 4.93 -2.41
C LEU A 74 3.97 4.18 -2.96
N ALA A 75 5.16 4.77 -2.83
CA ALA A 75 6.41 4.13 -3.24
C ALA A 75 6.64 2.81 -2.48
N TRP A 76 6.39 2.79 -1.17
CA TRP A 76 6.45 1.58 -0.35
C TRP A 76 5.46 0.50 -0.82
N CYS A 77 4.21 0.86 -1.12
CA CYS A 77 3.23 -0.09 -1.66
C CYS A 77 3.70 -0.71 -2.98
N VAL A 78 4.30 0.09 -3.87
CA VAL A 78 4.84 -0.38 -5.16
C VAL A 78 6.03 -1.32 -4.91
N LEU A 79 6.96 -0.94 -4.03
CA LEU A 79 8.09 -1.79 -3.66
C LEU A 79 7.64 -3.11 -3.04
N GLY A 80 6.67 -3.08 -2.13
CA GLY A 80 6.08 -4.28 -1.52
C GLY A 80 5.44 -5.21 -2.55
N PHE A 81 4.68 -4.66 -3.49
CA PHE A 81 4.10 -5.44 -4.59
C PHE A 81 5.18 -6.09 -5.45
N VAL A 82 6.20 -5.33 -5.86
CA VAL A 82 7.29 -5.82 -6.72
C VAL A 82 8.11 -6.89 -6.00
N ALA A 83 8.41 -6.70 -4.71
CA ALA A 83 9.12 -7.67 -3.89
C ALA A 83 8.33 -8.98 -3.78
N VAL A 84 7.03 -8.91 -3.52
CA VAL A 84 6.15 -10.09 -3.47
C VAL A 84 6.07 -10.75 -4.84
N TYR A 85 5.93 -9.97 -5.92
CA TYR A 85 5.92 -10.48 -7.29
C TYR A 85 7.19 -11.28 -7.61
N PHE A 86 8.37 -10.74 -7.32
CA PHE A 86 9.62 -11.45 -7.57
C PHE A 86 9.78 -12.68 -6.68
N LYS A 87 9.33 -12.60 -5.42
CA LYS A 87 9.35 -13.71 -4.47
C LYS A 87 8.47 -14.88 -4.96
N ILE A 88 7.24 -14.61 -5.38
CA ILE A 88 6.34 -15.68 -5.86
C ILE A 88 6.76 -16.24 -7.23
N ASN A 89 7.60 -15.53 -8.01
CA ASN A 89 8.12 -16.01 -9.29
C ASN A 89 9.53 -16.64 -9.19
N ASN A 90 10.01 -16.95 -7.98
CA ASN A 90 11.31 -17.60 -7.71
C ASN A 90 12.56 -16.88 -8.21
N TYR A 91 12.55 -15.55 -8.17
CA TYR A 91 13.78 -14.81 -8.46
C TYR A 91 14.84 -14.96 -7.36
N PHE A 92 14.48 -15.49 -6.17
CA PHE A 92 15.34 -15.52 -4.98
C PHE A 92 15.46 -16.91 -4.27
N GLY A 93 14.94 -18.00 -4.87
CA GLY A 93 14.78 -19.31 -4.20
C GLY A 93 15.57 -20.50 -4.81
N MET A 94 15.55 -21.65 -4.11
CA MET A 94 16.11 -22.93 -4.59
C MET A 94 15.19 -23.53 -5.67
N LYS A 95 15.64 -23.50 -6.93
CA LYS A 95 14.88 -23.70 -8.18
C LYS A 95 13.88 -24.88 -8.24
N PHE A 96 14.04 -25.93 -7.43
CA PHE A 96 13.25 -27.16 -7.57
C PHE A 96 11.95 -27.16 -6.73
N VAL A 97 12.02 -26.86 -5.43
CA VAL A 97 10.86 -26.82 -4.53
C VAL A 97 10.06 -25.53 -4.74
N ASP A 98 10.78 -24.42 -4.87
CA ASP A 98 10.19 -23.12 -5.12
C ASP A 98 9.51 -23.11 -6.50
N GLY A 99 10.04 -23.83 -7.50
CA GLY A 99 9.50 -23.95 -8.87
C GLY A 99 8.07 -24.49 -8.97
N LEU A 100 7.68 -25.36 -8.04
CA LEU A 100 6.33 -25.94 -7.96
C LEU A 100 5.36 -25.02 -7.19
N LEU A 101 5.85 -24.34 -6.16
CA LEU A 101 5.07 -23.38 -5.36
C LEU A 101 4.83 -22.06 -6.10
N SER A 102 5.77 -21.58 -6.91
CA SER A 102 5.59 -20.33 -7.68
C SER A 102 4.44 -20.39 -8.65
N LYS A 103 4.24 -21.53 -9.31
CA LYS A 103 3.14 -21.74 -10.28
C LYS A 103 1.76 -21.75 -9.62
N THR A 104 1.69 -21.86 -8.30
CA THR A 104 0.41 -21.91 -7.56
C THR A 104 0.12 -20.64 -6.77
N LEU A 105 1.10 -19.73 -6.64
CA LEU A 105 0.94 -18.44 -5.98
C LEU A 105 0.55 -17.36 -7.00
N HIS A 106 -0.65 -16.81 -6.86
CA HIS A 106 -1.14 -15.75 -7.73
C HIS A 106 -1.46 -14.50 -6.95
N LEU A 107 -1.09 -13.33 -7.47
CA LEU A 107 -1.49 -12.04 -6.91
C LEU A 107 -3.02 -11.87 -6.99
N LYS A 108 -3.58 -11.19 -5.98
CA LYS A 108 -5.02 -10.91 -5.89
C LYS A 108 -5.32 -9.41 -5.86
N TRP A 109 -6.60 -9.10 -6.04
CA TRP A 109 -7.11 -7.74 -6.21
C TRP A 109 -6.94 -6.84 -4.98
N GLY A 110 -6.58 -7.37 -3.80
CA GLY A 110 -6.25 -6.56 -2.62
C GLY A 110 -5.15 -5.53 -2.89
N TRP A 111 -4.19 -5.86 -3.76
CA TRP A 111 -3.16 -4.91 -4.20
C TRP A 111 -3.73 -3.70 -4.92
N ILE A 112 -4.73 -3.91 -5.80
CA ILE A 112 -5.38 -2.83 -6.54
C ILE A 112 -6.07 -1.87 -5.57
N VAL A 113 -6.78 -2.40 -4.58
CA VAL A 113 -7.47 -1.58 -3.57
C VAL A 113 -6.48 -0.80 -2.71
N LEU A 114 -5.36 -1.43 -2.32
CA LEU A 114 -4.27 -0.75 -1.60
C LEU A 114 -3.70 0.41 -2.43
N PHE A 115 -3.46 0.19 -3.73
CA PHE A 115 -2.97 1.22 -4.64
C PHE A 115 -3.97 2.35 -4.83
N ILE A 116 -5.27 2.04 -4.94
CA ILE A 116 -6.32 3.06 -5.01
C ILE A 116 -6.29 3.93 -3.75
N GLY A 117 -6.21 3.33 -2.55
CA GLY A 117 -6.09 4.07 -1.30
C GLY A 117 -4.86 4.98 -1.27
N ALA A 118 -3.70 4.45 -1.66
CA ALA A 118 -2.45 5.20 -1.71
C ALA A 118 -2.49 6.35 -2.74
N LEU A 119 -3.07 6.14 -3.92
CA LEU A 119 -3.21 7.17 -4.95
C LEU A 119 -4.15 8.28 -4.48
N ILE A 120 -5.29 7.93 -3.88
CA ILE A 120 -6.22 8.91 -3.30
C ILE A 120 -5.51 9.77 -2.25
N LEU A 121 -4.67 9.18 -1.39
CA LEU A 121 -3.86 9.92 -0.42
C LEU A 121 -2.89 10.90 -1.09
N VAL A 122 -2.16 10.48 -2.13
CA VAL A 122 -1.25 11.35 -2.87
C VAL A 122 -2.00 12.51 -3.52
N PHE A 123 -3.13 12.24 -4.18
CA PHE A 123 -3.94 13.25 -4.87
C PHE A 123 -4.80 14.12 -3.95
N SER A 124 -4.91 13.76 -2.66
CA SER A 124 -5.59 14.60 -1.67
C SER A 124 -4.86 15.93 -1.41
N VAL A 125 -3.58 16.05 -1.78
CA VAL A 125 -2.81 17.30 -1.68
C VAL A 125 -2.71 17.97 -3.04
N LYS A 126 -3.24 19.19 -3.15
CA LYS A 126 -3.18 20.02 -4.37
C LYS A 126 -2.21 21.18 -4.18
N LYS A 127 -1.36 21.45 -5.18
CA LYS A 127 -0.62 22.70 -5.28
C LYS A 127 -1.56 23.78 -5.82
N ILE A 128 -1.65 24.90 -5.12
CA ILE A 128 -2.22 26.13 -5.68
C ILE A 128 -1.09 26.88 -6.34
N ASP A 129 -1.23 27.14 -7.64
CA ASP A 129 -0.39 28.09 -8.35
C ASP A 129 -0.94 29.49 -8.12
N ALA A 130 -0.06 30.48 -7.95
CA ALA A 130 -0.39 31.82 -7.48
C ALA A 130 -1.20 32.66 -8.50
N ASP A 131 -1.59 32.09 -9.64
CA ASP A 131 -2.15 32.79 -10.80
C ASP A 131 -3.69 32.65 -10.92
N THR A 132 -4.34 31.97 -9.99
CA THR A 132 -5.81 31.91 -9.94
C THR A 132 -6.32 33.00 -9.00
N LYS A 133 -6.42 34.24 -9.51
CA LYS A 133 -7.28 35.28 -8.94
C LYS A 133 -8.72 35.06 -9.41
#